data_AF-A0AAP3FX51-F1
#
_entry.id   AF-A0AAP3FX51-F1
#
_cell.length_a   1.000
_cell.length_b   1.000
_cell.length_c   1.000
_cell.angle_alpha   90.00
_cell.angle_beta   90.00
_cell.angle_gamma   90.00
#
_symmetry.space_group_name_H-M   'P 1'
#
loop_
_entity.id
_entity.type
_entity.pdbx_description
1 polymer ?
#
loop_
_entity_poly.entity_id
_entity_poly.type
_entity_poly.pdbx_seq_one_letter_code
_entity_poly.pdbx_strand_id
1 'polypeptide(L)'
;MRVLRIFIVHVLSALSAAVVYVLGINYDGYIPYLLISVILFILYLFFAAPVQYFLNRKPKRFNLKYLLIYIFFSFSVWLIFAVTTDPKTTINSLMGYEIYLFSISFALTFWVWDSVFLQNKAKRANKQD
;
A
#
# COMPACT_ATOMS: atom_id res chain seq x y z
N MET A 1 -10.51 15.86 -11.65
CA MET A 1 -9.22 15.25 -12.10
C MET A 1 -8.31 14.74 -10.98
N ARG A 2 -8.01 15.48 -9.89
CA ARG A 2 -7.04 15.01 -8.86
C ARG A 2 -7.56 13.84 -8.02
N VAL A 3 -8.82 13.90 -7.59
CA VAL A 3 -9.50 12.82 -6.85
C VAL A 3 -9.56 11.54 -7.67
N LEU A 4 -9.90 11.64 -8.96
CA LEU A 4 -9.90 10.50 -9.88
C LEU A 4 -8.54 9.80 -9.96
N ARG A 5 -7.43 10.56 -10.03
CA ARG A 5 -6.08 9.97 -10.05
C ARG A 5 -5.73 9.27 -8.73
N ILE A 6 -6.16 9.83 -7.60
CA ILE A 6 -6.00 9.20 -6.28
C ILE A 6 -6.75 7.87 -6.26
N PHE A 7 -8.01 7.87 -6.68
CA PHE A 7 -8.83 6.67 -6.75
C PHE A 7 -8.19 5.59 -7.65
N ILE A 8 -7.71 5.96 -8.85
CA ILE A 8 -7.01 5.04 -9.75
C ILE A 8 -5.77 4.42 -9.09
N VAL A 9 -4.96 5.23 -8.39
CA VAL A 9 -3.77 4.72 -7.67
C VAL A 9 -4.16 3.67 -6.63
N HIS A 10 -5.27 3.88 -5.91
CA HIS A 10 -5.71 2.93 -4.89
C HIS A 10 -6.24 1.64 -5.50
N VAL A 11 -7.02 1.74 -6.58
CA VAL A 11 -7.53 0.56 -7.32
C VAL A 11 -6.38 -0.27 -7.88
N LEU A 12 -5.43 0.37 -8.57
CA LEU A 12 -4.26 -0.32 -9.13
C LEU A 12 -3.39 -0.94 -8.04
N SER A 13 -3.15 -0.21 -6.95
CA SER A 13 -2.37 -0.73 -5.83
C SER A 13 -3.03 -1.93 -5.17
N ALA A 14 -4.35 -1.90 -4.99
CA ALA A 14 -5.11 -2.99 -4.39
C ALA A 14 -5.09 -4.25 -5.26
N LEU A 15 -5.29 -4.11 -6.56
CA LEU A 15 -5.19 -5.23 -7.51
C LEU A 15 -3.77 -5.80 -7.53
N SER A 16 -2.75 -4.96 -7.73
CA SER A 16 -1.35 -5.42 -7.75
C SER A 16 -0.94 -6.10 -6.43
N ALA A 17 -1.32 -5.53 -5.29
CA ALA A 17 -1.00 -6.10 -3.98
C ALA A 17 -1.75 -7.42 -3.71
N ALA A 18 -2.99 -7.56 -4.21
CA ALA A 18 -3.70 -8.83 -4.14
C ALA A 18 -2.98 -9.94 -4.93
N VAL A 19 -2.39 -9.62 -6.10
CA VAL A 19 -1.58 -10.58 -6.86
C VAL A 19 -0.35 -10.99 -6.05
N VAL A 20 0.35 -10.02 -5.47
CA VAL A 20 1.51 -10.28 -4.60
C VAL A 20 1.13 -11.17 -3.42
N TYR A 21 -0.02 -10.93 -2.80
CA TYR A 21 -0.48 -11.73 -1.67
C TYR A 21 -0.79 -13.18 -2.08
N VAL A 22 -1.58 -13.37 -3.14
CA VAL A 22 -1.96 -14.70 -3.65
C VAL A 22 -0.73 -15.53 -4.04
N LEU A 23 0.23 -14.92 -4.75
CA LEU A 23 1.47 -15.58 -5.12
C LEU A 23 2.39 -15.81 -3.91
N GLY A 24 2.43 -14.86 -2.97
CA GLY A 24 3.35 -14.89 -1.83
C GLY A 24 3.06 -15.97 -0.79
N ILE A 25 1.78 -16.35 -0.61
CA ILE A 25 1.40 -17.44 0.30
C ILE A 25 1.07 -18.75 -0.42
N ASN A 26 1.32 -18.86 -1.74
CA ASN A 26 0.82 -19.96 -2.59
C ASN A 26 -0.65 -20.26 -2.29
N TYR A 27 -1.48 -19.22 -2.34
CA TYR A 27 -2.86 -19.30 -1.86
C TYR A 27 -3.69 -20.24 -2.74
N ASP A 28 -3.87 -21.48 -2.29
CA ASP A 28 -4.76 -22.48 -2.88
C ASP A 28 -6.21 -22.40 -2.34
N GLY A 29 -6.50 -21.38 -1.54
CA GLY A 29 -7.77 -21.25 -0.84
C GLY A 29 -8.90 -20.68 -1.70
N TYR A 30 -10.13 -20.88 -1.22
CA TYR A 30 -11.36 -20.53 -1.92
C TYR A 30 -11.71 -19.02 -1.89
N ILE A 31 -10.94 -18.19 -1.15
CA ILE A 31 -11.23 -16.75 -1.08
C ILE A 31 -10.96 -16.11 -2.45
N PRO A 32 -11.97 -15.46 -3.08
CA PRO A 32 -11.78 -14.87 -4.38
C PRO A 32 -10.74 -13.75 -4.32
N TYR A 33 -9.85 -13.71 -5.33
CA TYR A 33 -8.93 -12.59 -5.56
C TYR A 33 -9.63 -11.22 -5.47
N LEU A 34 -10.86 -11.13 -5.97
CA LEU A 34 -11.67 -9.91 -5.87
C LEU A 34 -11.96 -9.51 -4.41
N LEU A 35 -12.22 -10.45 -3.51
CA LEU A 35 -12.47 -10.13 -2.11
C LEU A 35 -11.20 -9.58 -1.44
N ILE A 36 -10.04 -10.22 -1.70
CA ILE A 36 -8.73 -9.77 -1.19
C ILE A 36 -8.43 -8.34 -1.69
N SER A 37 -8.61 -8.08 -2.98
CA SER A 37 -8.39 -6.74 -3.54
C SER A 37 -9.35 -5.70 -2.95
N VAL A 38 -10.62 -6.02 -2.68
CA VAL A 38 -11.55 -5.09 -2.00
C VAL A 38 -11.07 -4.77 -0.58
N ILE A 39 -10.61 -5.76 0.17
CA ILE A 39 -10.06 -5.56 1.53
C ILE A 39 -8.83 -4.65 1.47
N LEU A 40 -7.87 -4.95 0.58
CA LEU A 40 -6.67 -4.15 0.39
C LEU A 40 -6.98 -2.72 -0.07
N PHE A 41 -8.00 -2.55 -0.93
CA PHE A 41 -8.47 -1.24 -1.35
C PHE A 41 -8.95 -0.40 -0.18
N ILE A 42 -9.75 -0.99 0.72
CA ILE A 42 -10.23 -0.33 1.94
C ILE A 42 -9.04 0.06 2.84
N LEU A 43 -8.09 -0.85 3.05
CA LEU A 43 -6.90 -0.57 3.86
C LEU A 43 -6.06 0.56 3.27
N TYR A 44 -5.82 0.57 1.96
CA TYR A 44 -5.14 1.68 1.31
C TYR A 44 -5.92 2.99 1.47
N LEU A 45 -7.25 2.97 1.39
CA LEU A 45 -8.06 4.16 1.53
C LEU A 45 -7.95 4.79 2.93
N PHE A 46 -7.95 3.97 3.98
CA PHE A 46 -7.90 4.47 5.36
C PHE A 46 -6.47 4.79 5.84
N PHE A 47 -5.48 3.99 5.47
CA PHE A 47 -4.12 4.13 5.99
C PHE A 47 -3.17 4.83 5.01
N ALA A 48 -3.21 4.46 3.73
CA ALA A 48 -2.30 5.03 2.75
C ALA A 48 -2.78 6.38 2.20
N ALA A 49 -4.09 6.60 2.03
CA ALA A 49 -4.60 7.86 1.48
C ALA A 49 -4.25 9.09 2.31
N PRO A 50 -4.36 9.09 3.66
CA PRO A 50 -3.93 10.23 4.48
C PRO A 50 -2.43 10.52 4.31
N VAL A 51 -1.59 9.48 4.39
CA VAL A 51 -0.13 9.59 4.21
C VAL A 51 0.19 10.13 2.82
N GLN A 52 -0.45 9.58 1.79
CA GLN A 52 -0.32 10.00 0.40
C GLN A 52 -0.69 11.48 0.24
N TYR A 53 -1.77 11.93 0.88
CA TYR A 53 -2.18 13.33 0.85
C TYR A 53 -1.12 14.26 1.46
N PHE A 54 -0.51 13.89 2.59
CA PHE A 54 0.56 14.66 3.21
C PHE A 54 1.85 14.67 2.36
N LEU A 55 2.32 13.51 1.91
CA LEU A 55 3.55 13.38 1.13
C LEU A 55 3.45 14.09 -0.21
N ASN A 56 2.30 13.98 -0.87
CA ASN A 56 2.09 14.65 -2.15
C ASN A 56 1.99 16.18 -2.01
N ARG A 57 2.04 16.79 -0.83
CA ARG A 57 2.21 18.26 -0.76
C ARG A 57 3.52 18.70 -1.40
N LYS A 58 4.60 17.93 -1.22
CA LYS A 58 5.92 18.20 -1.80
C LYS A 58 6.35 17.04 -2.71
N PRO A 59 5.78 16.90 -3.93
CA PRO A 59 5.95 15.71 -4.75
C PRO A 59 7.43 15.48 -5.11
N LYS A 60 7.92 14.28 -4.81
CA LYS A 60 9.28 13.82 -5.11
C LYS A 60 9.22 12.41 -5.68
N ARG A 61 9.09 12.31 -7.00
CA ARG A 61 8.99 11.04 -7.73
C ARG A 61 10.09 10.05 -7.31
N PHE A 62 9.70 8.82 -7.00
CA PHE A 62 10.60 7.73 -6.60
C PHE A 62 11.54 8.10 -5.44
N ASN A 63 11.06 8.90 -4.48
CA ASN A 63 11.85 9.22 -3.30
C ASN A 63 11.86 8.07 -2.29
N LEU A 64 13.05 7.57 -1.95
CA LEU A 64 13.23 6.49 -0.98
C LEU A 64 12.75 6.86 0.43
N LYS A 65 12.79 8.14 0.83
CA LYS A 65 12.22 8.57 2.12
C LYS A 65 10.71 8.35 2.16
N TYR A 66 10.01 8.52 1.03
CA TYR A 66 8.57 8.25 0.95
C TYR A 66 8.29 6.75 0.98
N LEU A 67 9.14 5.93 0.37
CA LEU A 67 9.06 4.47 0.48
C LEU A 67 9.20 4.03 1.95
N LEU A 68 10.19 4.53 2.68
CA LEU A 68 10.38 4.19 4.10
C LEU A 68 9.17 4.57 4.96
N ILE A 69 8.53 5.71 4.67
CA ILE A 69 7.29 6.11 5.35
C ILE A 69 6.16 5.13 5.02
N TYR A 70 5.96 4.77 3.74
CA TYR A 70 4.95 3.79 3.38
C TYR A 70 5.21 2.41 3.99
N ILE A 71 6.47 1.97 4.10
CA ILE A 71 6.85 0.73 4.78
C ILE A 71 6.45 0.79 6.26
N PHE A 72 6.73 1.89 6.95
CA PHE A 72 6.37 2.05 8.36
C PHE A 72 4.84 1.93 8.59
N PHE A 73 4.03 2.59 7.76
CA PHE A 73 2.57 2.51 7.87
C PHE A 73 2.04 1.13 7.47
N SER A 74 2.58 0.53 6.40
CA SER A 74 2.22 -0.82 5.96
C SER A 74 2.51 -1.85 7.05
N PHE A 75 3.68 -1.77 7.68
CA PHE A 75 4.05 -2.61 8.82
C PHE A 75 3.12 -2.41 10.00
N SER A 76 2.76 -1.17 10.32
CA SER A 76 1.83 -0.87 11.41
C SER A 76 0.45 -1.51 11.18
N VAL A 77 -0.07 -1.46 9.94
CA VAL A 77 -1.35 -2.10 9.58
C VAL A 77 -1.25 -3.62 9.72
N TRP A 78 -0.18 -4.23 9.23
CA TRP A 78 0.03 -5.67 9.33
C TRP A 78 0.21 -6.14 10.77
N LEU A 79 0.91 -5.36 11.60
CA LEU A 79 1.07 -5.61 13.02
C LEU A 79 -0.28 -5.57 13.75
N ILE A 80 -1.11 -4.55 13.49
CA ILE A 80 -2.47 -4.46 14.03
C ILE A 80 -3.28 -5.69 13.61
N PHE A 81 -3.22 -6.05 12.32
CA PHE A 81 -3.93 -7.21 11.80
C PHE A 81 -3.51 -8.49 12.55
N ALA A 82 -2.21 -8.76 12.64
CA ALA A 82 -1.67 -9.92 13.34
C ALA A 82 -2.07 -9.98 14.83
N VAL A 83 -2.02 -8.83 15.53
CA VAL A 83 -2.46 -8.72 16.94
C VAL A 83 -3.95 -9.02 17.07
N THR A 84 -4.78 -8.55 16.14
CA THR A 84 -6.24 -8.69 16.24
C THR A 84 -6.75 -10.07 15.84
N THR A 85 -6.11 -10.75 14.89
CA THR A 85 -6.56 -12.04 14.38
C THR A 85 -6.04 -13.21 15.20
N ASP A 86 -4.80 -13.15 15.68
CA ASP A 86 -4.24 -14.17 16.57
C ASP A 86 -3.23 -13.57 17.57
N PRO A 87 -3.72 -13.03 18.70
CA PRO A 87 -2.88 -12.41 19.72
C PRO A 87 -1.85 -13.37 20.31
N LYS A 88 -2.16 -14.67 20.36
CA LYS A 88 -1.30 -15.68 20.99
C LYS A 88 -0.08 -16.02 20.15
N THR A 89 -0.18 -15.88 18.83
CA THR A 89 0.90 -16.16 17.88
C THR A 89 1.56 -14.89 17.34
N THR A 90 1.12 -13.70 17.76
CA THR A 90 1.69 -12.42 17.32
C THR A 90 3.22 -12.37 17.49
N ILE A 91 3.76 -12.83 18.63
CA ILE A 91 5.21 -12.89 18.84
C ILE A 91 5.90 -13.80 17.81
N ASN A 92 5.29 -14.94 17.49
CA ASN A 92 5.78 -15.84 16.42
C ASN A 92 5.65 -15.19 15.03
N SER A 93 4.60 -14.40 14.79
CA SER A 93 4.39 -13.67 13.54
C SER A 93 5.43 -12.56 13.34
N LEU A 94 5.84 -11.86 14.41
CA LEU A 94 6.98 -10.93 14.38
C LEU A 94 8.32 -11.63 14.11
N MET A 95 8.47 -12.88 14.52
CA MET A 95 9.64 -13.70 14.19
C MET A 95 9.55 -14.29 12.78
N GLY A 96 8.34 -14.38 12.21
CA GLY A 96 8.08 -14.86 10.86
C GLY A 96 8.49 -13.84 9.79
N TYR A 97 8.99 -14.32 8.66
CA TYR A 97 9.39 -13.45 7.55
C TYR A 97 8.19 -12.82 6.82
N GLU A 98 7.00 -13.41 6.92
CA GLU A 98 5.79 -13.03 6.20
C GLU A 98 5.36 -11.59 6.49
N ILE A 99 5.39 -11.17 7.77
CA ILE A 99 5.00 -9.81 8.16
C ILE A 99 5.90 -8.78 7.47
N TYR A 100 7.20 -9.04 7.37
CA TYR A 100 8.14 -8.14 6.70
C TYR A 100 7.97 -8.19 5.19
N LEU A 101 7.80 -9.39 4.62
CA LEU A 101 7.61 -9.59 3.18
C LEU A 101 6.38 -8.82 2.68
N PHE A 102 5.21 -9.00 3.31
CA PHE A 102 4.00 -8.32 2.89
C PHE A 102 4.04 -6.82 3.18
N SER A 103 4.59 -6.41 4.32
CA SER A 103 4.74 -4.99 4.66
C SER A 103 5.56 -4.25 3.60
N ILE A 104 6.71 -4.79 3.23
CA ILE A 104 7.60 -4.22 2.21
C ILE A 104 6.94 -4.27 0.84
N SER A 105 6.36 -5.41 0.44
CA SER A 105 5.82 -5.59 -0.90
C SER A 105 4.58 -4.74 -1.17
N PHE A 106 3.69 -4.58 -0.18
CA PHE A 106 2.52 -3.69 -0.29
C PHE A 106 2.93 -2.23 -0.31
N ALA A 107 3.87 -1.83 0.55
CA ALA A 107 4.40 -0.47 0.54
C ALA A 107 5.08 -0.13 -0.80
N LEU A 108 5.87 -1.05 -1.34
CA LEU A 108 6.56 -0.88 -2.62
C LEU A 108 5.55 -0.77 -3.76
N THR A 109 4.54 -1.63 -3.78
CA THR A 109 3.45 -1.60 -4.76
C THR A 109 2.74 -0.24 -4.75
N PHE A 110 2.31 0.23 -3.58
CA PHE A 110 1.63 1.53 -3.45
C PHE A 110 2.56 2.69 -3.85
N TRP A 111 3.80 2.67 -3.37
CA TRP A 111 4.79 3.70 -3.65
C TRP A 111 5.11 3.84 -5.14
N VAL A 112 5.16 2.74 -5.89
CA VAL A 112 5.34 2.75 -7.35
C VAL A 112 4.17 3.48 -8.01
N TRP A 113 2.93 3.10 -7.70
CA TRP A 113 1.76 3.71 -8.30
C TRP A 113 1.60 5.20 -7.92
N ASP A 114 1.82 5.56 -6.66
CA ASP A 114 1.81 6.96 -6.21
C ASP A 114 2.90 7.78 -6.90
N SER A 115 4.11 7.22 -7.04
CA SER A 115 5.23 7.85 -7.74
C SER A 115 4.93 8.11 -9.22
N VAL A 116 4.32 7.14 -9.91
CA VAL A 116 4.01 7.24 -11.34
C VAL A 116 2.90 8.25 -11.61
N PHE A 117 1.82 8.22 -10.84
CA PHE A 117 0.59 8.97 -11.17
C PHE A 117 0.46 10.33 -10.47
N LEU A 118 1.00 10.48 -9.26
CA LEU A 118 0.69 11.63 -8.39
C LEU A 118 1.92 12.46 -7.99
N GLN A 119 3.12 11.89 -8.00
CA GLN A 119 4.36 12.60 -7.67
C GLN A 119 5.10 13.19 -8.87
N ASN A 120 4.49 13.21 -10.06
CA ASN A 120 5.09 13.84 -11.23
C ASN A 120 5.01 15.38 -11.15
N LYS A 121 6.18 16.05 -11.07
CA LYS A 121 6.31 17.51 -10.99
C LYS A 121 5.83 18.25 -12.23
N ALA A 122 6.00 17.68 -13.42
CA ALA A 122 5.65 18.34 -14.69
C ALA A 122 4.16 18.71 -14.79
N LYS A 123 3.28 17.96 -14.11
CA LYS A 123 1.84 18.21 -14.07
C LYS A 123 1.41 19.34 -13.11
N ARG A 124 2.31 19.87 -12.27
CA ARG A 124 2.00 21.03 -11.40
C ARG A 124 2.44 22.36 -11.99
N ALA A 125 3.51 22.38 -12.79
CA ALA A 125 3.96 23.57 -13.51
C ALA A 125 2.88 24.05 -14.49
N ASN A 126 2.33 23.15 -15.32
CA ASN A 126 1.27 23.46 -16.30
C ASN A 126 -0.12 23.77 -15.67
N LYS A 127 -0.19 24.02 -14.36
CA LYS A 127 -1.43 24.41 -13.68
C LYS A 127 -1.32 25.78 -13.00
N GLN A 128 -0.16 26.43 -13.14
CA GLN A 128 0.12 27.77 -12.65
C GLN A 128 0.32 28.79 -13.78
N ASP A 129 0.24 28.35 -15.05
CA ASP A 129 0.25 29.17 -16.26
C ASP A 129 -1.13 29.15 -16.93
#